data_AF-A0A946B428-F1
#
_entry.id   AF-A0A946B428-F1
#
_cell.length_a   1.000
_cell.length_b   1.000
_cell.length_c   1.000
_cell.angle_alpha   90.00
_cell.angle_beta   90.00
_cell.angle_gamma   90.00
#
_symmetry.space_group_name_H-M   'P 1'
#
loop_
_entity.id
_entity.type
_entity.pdbx_description
1 polymer ?
#
loop_
_entity_poly.entity_id
_entity_poly.type
_entity_poly.pdbx_seq_one_letter_code
_entity_poly.pdbx_strand_id
1 'polypeptide(L)'
;MNINGSQTGSVFVIFGQIGGIGATFNVNSLNGFNGFRIDGDSQVLTHRLSSVRDAGDVNNDGFDDILLSGFQGGSRHVVFGDDSFGASLTLNSPNGSNGFEVSGFGSGTDRDSTGLGDFNGDGIDDLLLGDSARSTNGLTSNGRAVVFHGSKDAFDANIDSSALSEDQGIIIHGDRDNLNFGIGGRHGGDVNNDGFADLLIGAPGGGNVAGGGESHLIFGDGDALFRDGAAGEALNGDGQNNIILGAGGADTLRGGNGEDSLKGGTGDDILIGQGDNDILIGDAGDDRLNGGTGADMMRGGAGDDIYTVDNVGDIVRERFGEGLDRINTTVDFTNPGNVEFLVVASTSQGLNLTGSVFRDQISGANKIS
;
A
#
# COMPACT_ATOMS: atom_id res chain seq x y z
N MET A 1 -36.12 -17.80 -3.13
CA MET A 1 -37.25 -18.35 -2.37
C MET A 1 -36.84 -18.33 -0.90
N ASN A 2 -37.61 -17.65 -0.05
CA ASN A 2 -37.29 -17.41 1.36
C ASN A 2 -37.61 -18.68 2.16
N ILE A 3 -36.61 -19.55 2.38
CA ILE A 3 -36.81 -20.85 3.05
C ILE A 3 -36.60 -20.82 4.57
N ASN A 4 -36.19 -19.69 5.18
CA ASN A 4 -35.90 -19.64 6.62
C ASN A 4 -36.45 -18.41 7.39
N GLY A 5 -37.36 -17.61 6.81
CA GLY A 5 -38.07 -16.57 7.57
C GLY A 5 -37.23 -15.36 8.04
N SER A 6 -35.93 -15.34 7.77
CA SER A 6 -35.02 -14.20 7.94
C SER A 6 -34.45 -13.81 6.56
N GLN A 7 -34.21 -12.52 6.32
CA GLN A 7 -33.74 -11.99 5.03
C GLN A 7 -32.25 -12.31 4.78
N THR A 8 -31.87 -13.58 4.81
CA THR A 8 -30.52 -14.02 4.45
C THR A 8 -30.42 -14.04 2.93
N GLY A 9 -29.43 -13.32 2.39
CA GLY A 9 -29.12 -13.41 0.97
C GLY A 9 -28.67 -14.83 0.63
N SER A 10 -28.95 -15.27 -0.61
CA SER A 10 -28.39 -16.51 -1.15
C SER A 10 -27.60 -16.17 -2.40
N VAL A 11 -26.42 -16.76 -2.50
CA VAL A 11 -25.55 -16.70 -3.67
C VAL A 11 -25.61 -18.03 -4.39
N PHE A 12 -25.55 -17.99 -5.72
CA PHE A 12 -25.62 -19.17 -6.56
C PHE A 12 -24.37 -19.18 -7.43
N VAL A 13 -23.59 -20.23 -7.30
CA VAL A 13 -22.39 -20.50 -8.11
C VAL A 13 -22.79 -21.50 -9.17
N ILE A 14 -22.46 -21.23 -10.42
CA ILE A 14 -22.78 -22.10 -11.56
C ILE A 14 -21.46 -22.42 -12.26
N PHE A 15 -21.16 -23.70 -12.42
CA PHE A 15 -19.91 -24.11 -13.04
C PHE A 15 -19.97 -24.00 -14.56
N GLY A 16 -18.92 -23.41 -15.15
CA GLY A 16 -18.69 -23.44 -16.58
C GLY A 16 -18.50 -24.88 -17.06
N GLN A 17 -18.99 -25.19 -18.27
CA GLN A 17 -18.87 -26.52 -18.85
C GLN A 17 -18.36 -26.43 -20.28
N ILE A 18 -17.49 -27.35 -20.67
CA ILE A 18 -17.07 -27.52 -22.07
C ILE A 18 -18.31 -27.92 -22.88
N GLY A 19 -18.74 -27.03 -23.78
CA GLY A 19 -19.99 -27.15 -24.54
C GLY A 19 -21.12 -26.21 -24.09
N GLY A 20 -20.92 -25.47 -22.99
CA GLY A 20 -21.85 -24.46 -22.46
C GLY A 20 -22.94 -25.04 -21.55
N ILE A 21 -23.53 -24.17 -20.74
CA ILE A 21 -24.59 -24.51 -19.75
C ILE A 21 -26.02 -24.30 -20.26
N GLY A 22 -26.17 -24.10 -21.58
CA GLY A 22 -27.44 -23.77 -22.23
C GLY A 22 -27.84 -22.29 -22.08
N ALA A 23 -28.82 -21.85 -22.88
CA ALA A 23 -29.30 -20.46 -22.86
C ALA A 23 -30.18 -20.12 -21.64
N THR A 24 -30.56 -21.12 -20.85
CA THR A 24 -31.35 -20.94 -19.63
C THR A 24 -30.94 -22.01 -18.63
N PHE A 25 -30.63 -21.58 -17.40
CA PHE A 25 -30.22 -22.46 -16.31
C PHE A 25 -31.19 -22.33 -15.14
N ASN A 26 -31.62 -23.46 -14.57
CA ASN A 26 -32.47 -23.47 -13.38
C ASN A 26 -31.61 -23.66 -12.14
N VAL A 27 -31.46 -22.61 -11.34
CA VAL A 27 -30.67 -22.63 -10.09
C VAL A 27 -31.20 -23.60 -9.03
N ASN A 28 -32.43 -24.12 -9.15
CA ASN A 28 -32.92 -25.18 -8.27
C ASN A 28 -32.42 -26.58 -8.66
N SER A 29 -31.73 -26.71 -9.80
CA SER A 29 -31.12 -27.96 -10.27
C SER A 29 -29.66 -28.12 -9.83
N LEU A 30 -29.15 -27.19 -9.01
CA LEU A 30 -27.80 -27.25 -8.47
C LEU A 30 -27.62 -28.50 -7.60
N ASN A 31 -26.52 -29.20 -7.80
CA ASN A 31 -26.28 -30.50 -7.17
C ASN A 31 -24.82 -30.76 -6.78
N GLY A 32 -23.95 -29.74 -6.84
CA GLY A 32 -22.52 -29.87 -6.60
C GLY A 32 -21.70 -30.15 -7.87
N PHE A 33 -22.28 -30.78 -8.90
CA PHE A 33 -21.57 -31.03 -10.18
C PHE A 33 -21.78 -29.93 -11.22
N ASN A 34 -22.89 -29.19 -11.13
CA ASN A 34 -23.22 -28.06 -12.01
C ASN A 34 -23.20 -26.72 -11.27
N GLY A 35 -22.70 -26.71 -10.04
CA GLY A 35 -22.67 -25.57 -9.14
C GLY A 35 -23.40 -25.85 -7.81
N PHE A 36 -23.44 -24.81 -6.98
CA PHE A 36 -23.95 -24.90 -5.62
C PHE A 36 -24.54 -23.56 -5.14
N ARG A 37 -25.32 -23.61 -4.06
CA ARG A 37 -25.91 -22.44 -3.41
C ARG A 37 -25.17 -22.12 -2.12
N ILE A 38 -24.84 -20.86 -1.90
CA ILE A 38 -24.29 -20.36 -0.63
C ILE A 38 -25.38 -19.59 0.10
N ASP A 39 -25.65 -19.95 1.34
CA ASP A 39 -26.63 -19.29 2.18
C ASP A 39 -25.95 -18.46 3.29
N GLY A 40 -26.37 -17.21 3.42
CA GLY A 40 -26.03 -16.38 4.56
C GLY A 40 -26.66 -16.88 5.86
N ASP A 41 -26.06 -16.54 7.00
CA ASP A 41 -26.58 -16.92 8.32
C ASP A 41 -27.78 -16.05 8.74
N SER A 42 -28.83 -16.71 9.20
CA SER A 42 -30.07 -16.10 9.70
C SER A 42 -29.97 -15.59 11.14
N GLN A 43 -28.97 -16.06 11.89
CA GLN A 43 -28.75 -15.73 13.30
C GLN A 43 -27.83 -14.52 13.49
N VAL A 44 -27.09 -14.12 12.45
CA VAL A 44 -26.14 -13.01 12.50
C VAL A 44 -26.50 -12.00 11.40
N LEU A 45 -27.05 -10.85 11.78
CA LEU A 45 -27.54 -9.81 10.85
C LEU A 45 -26.46 -9.30 9.86
N THR A 46 -25.17 -9.56 10.11
CA THR A 46 -24.04 -9.21 9.24
C THR A 46 -23.89 -10.12 8.02
N HIS A 47 -24.51 -11.32 7.99
CA HIS A 47 -24.34 -12.29 6.90
C HIS A 47 -25.40 -12.15 5.80
N ARG A 48 -26.05 -10.98 5.69
CA ARG A 48 -26.92 -10.69 4.56
C ARG A 48 -26.08 -10.41 3.32
N LEU A 49 -25.78 -11.44 2.53
CA LEU A 49 -24.98 -11.34 1.31
C LEU A 49 -25.50 -10.24 0.38
N SER A 50 -24.68 -9.20 0.16
CA SER A 50 -25.00 -8.05 -0.69
C SER A 50 -24.18 -7.98 -1.97
N SER A 51 -23.01 -8.64 -2.01
CA SER A 51 -22.15 -8.71 -3.18
C SER A 51 -21.44 -10.06 -3.27
N VAL A 52 -21.15 -10.43 -4.52
CA VAL A 52 -20.33 -11.59 -4.89
C VAL A 52 -19.28 -11.09 -5.86
N ARG A 53 -18.03 -11.47 -5.62
CA ARG A 53 -16.87 -11.06 -6.40
C ARG A 53 -15.99 -12.28 -6.61
N ASP A 54 -15.26 -12.23 -7.70
CA ASP A 54 -14.14 -13.14 -7.93
C ASP A 54 -13.02 -12.76 -6.96
N ALA A 55 -12.46 -13.75 -6.29
CA ALA A 55 -11.31 -13.59 -5.39
C ALA A 55 -10.00 -13.99 -6.08
N GLY A 56 -10.05 -14.77 -7.17
CA GLY A 56 -8.87 -15.50 -7.64
C GLY A 56 -8.53 -16.68 -6.74
N ASP A 57 -7.43 -17.36 -7.00
CA ASP A 57 -6.91 -18.47 -6.18
C ASP A 57 -6.04 -17.93 -5.05
N VAL A 58 -6.67 -17.60 -3.91
CA VAL A 58 -5.99 -16.93 -2.78
C VAL A 58 -5.27 -17.92 -1.87
N ASN A 59 -5.51 -19.22 -2.03
CA ASN A 59 -4.88 -20.27 -1.23
C ASN A 59 -3.88 -21.14 -2.04
N ASN A 60 -3.74 -20.86 -3.34
CA ASN A 60 -2.87 -21.56 -4.29
C ASN A 60 -3.14 -23.06 -4.39
N ASP A 61 -4.42 -23.45 -4.41
CA ASP A 61 -4.85 -24.83 -4.61
C ASP A 61 -5.24 -25.17 -6.06
N GLY A 62 -5.23 -24.16 -6.94
CA GLY A 62 -5.58 -24.25 -8.35
C GLY A 62 -7.06 -24.02 -8.65
N PHE A 63 -7.87 -23.64 -7.66
CA PHE A 63 -9.28 -23.29 -7.84
C PHE A 63 -9.54 -21.83 -7.46
N ASP A 64 -10.18 -21.07 -8.36
CA ASP A 64 -10.61 -19.71 -8.03
C ASP A 64 -11.60 -19.69 -6.85
N ASP A 65 -11.38 -18.75 -5.94
CA ASP A 65 -12.14 -18.54 -4.72
C ASP A 65 -13.23 -17.49 -4.89
N ILE A 66 -14.11 -17.40 -3.89
CA ILE A 66 -15.27 -16.50 -3.92
C ILE A 66 -15.22 -15.51 -2.77
N LEU A 67 -15.23 -14.22 -3.10
CA LEU A 67 -15.34 -13.14 -2.13
C LEU A 67 -16.80 -12.69 -1.97
N LEU A 68 -17.25 -12.70 -0.72
CA LEU A 68 -18.61 -12.41 -0.31
C LEU A 68 -18.64 -11.32 0.76
N SER A 69 -19.54 -10.36 0.60
CA SER A 69 -19.68 -9.27 1.57
C SER A 69 -21.13 -9.09 2.01
N GLY A 70 -21.31 -8.69 3.27
CA GLY A 70 -22.61 -8.55 3.93
C GLY A 70 -23.14 -7.12 4.03
N PHE A 71 -24.47 -6.98 4.01
CA PHE A 71 -25.17 -5.72 4.29
C PHE A 71 -25.03 -5.38 5.78
N GLN A 72 -24.37 -4.26 6.10
CA GLN A 72 -24.02 -3.78 7.46
C GLN A 72 -22.76 -4.39 8.11
N GLY A 73 -21.82 -4.90 7.31
CA GLY A 73 -20.48 -4.30 7.24
C GLY A 73 -19.35 -4.79 8.13
N GLY A 74 -19.54 -5.71 9.07
CA GLY A 74 -18.43 -6.12 9.94
C GLY A 74 -17.34 -6.97 9.27
N SER A 75 -17.69 -7.70 8.20
CA SER A 75 -16.80 -8.72 7.67
C SER A 75 -16.98 -9.03 6.18
N ARG A 76 -15.91 -9.59 5.61
CA ARG A 76 -15.81 -10.13 4.25
C ARG A 76 -15.45 -11.60 4.38
N HIS A 77 -16.07 -12.44 3.59
CA HIS A 77 -15.88 -13.87 3.64
C HIS A 77 -15.25 -14.32 2.34
N VAL A 78 -14.20 -15.11 2.45
CA VAL A 78 -13.64 -15.86 1.34
C VAL A 78 -14.11 -17.29 1.50
N VAL A 79 -14.65 -17.86 0.43
CA VAL A 79 -15.00 -19.28 0.34
C VAL A 79 -14.04 -19.91 -0.65
N PHE A 80 -13.28 -20.90 -0.18
CA PHE A 80 -12.32 -21.56 -1.07
C PHE A 80 -13.02 -22.39 -2.14
N GLY A 81 -12.49 -22.32 -3.35
CA GLY A 81 -12.79 -23.20 -4.46
C GLY A 81 -12.45 -24.66 -4.10
N ASP A 82 -13.16 -25.61 -4.71
CA ASP A 82 -12.94 -27.04 -4.53
C ASP A 82 -13.62 -27.82 -5.66
N ASP A 83 -13.19 -29.06 -5.90
CA ASP A 83 -13.85 -30.00 -6.79
C ASP A 83 -14.97 -30.81 -6.11
N SER A 84 -15.14 -30.67 -4.79
CA SER A 84 -15.96 -31.55 -3.96
C SER A 84 -17.23 -30.92 -3.37
N PHE A 85 -17.70 -29.78 -3.92
CA PHE A 85 -18.89 -29.09 -3.41
C PHE A 85 -20.16 -29.96 -3.38
N GLY A 86 -20.90 -29.83 -2.28
CA GLY A 86 -22.30 -30.27 -2.21
C GLY A 86 -23.25 -29.28 -2.90
N ALA A 87 -24.54 -29.60 -2.95
CA ALA A 87 -25.55 -28.71 -3.55
C ALA A 87 -25.71 -27.35 -2.83
N SER A 88 -25.30 -27.27 -1.56
CA SER A 88 -25.38 -26.04 -0.76
C SER A 88 -24.30 -25.95 0.32
N LEU A 89 -23.88 -24.72 0.63
CA LEU A 89 -22.95 -24.33 1.69
C LEU A 89 -23.58 -23.24 2.57
N THR A 90 -23.33 -23.27 3.88
CA THR A 90 -23.76 -22.20 4.82
C THR A 90 -22.53 -21.49 5.39
N LEU A 91 -22.53 -20.15 5.37
CA LEU A 91 -21.36 -19.32 5.69
C LEU A 91 -20.97 -19.23 7.16
N ASN A 92 -21.72 -19.82 8.08
CA ASN A 92 -21.43 -19.73 9.52
C ASN A 92 -20.39 -20.75 10.01
N SER A 93 -19.56 -21.25 9.11
CA SER A 93 -18.57 -22.30 9.42
C SER A 93 -17.23 -22.18 8.68
N PRO A 94 -16.67 -20.98 8.41
CA PRO A 94 -15.28 -20.90 7.99
C PRO A 94 -14.41 -21.52 9.09
N ASN A 95 -13.47 -22.35 8.68
CA ASN A 95 -12.57 -23.05 9.59
C ASN A 95 -11.10 -22.93 9.17
N GLY A 96 -10.81 -22.08 8.16
CA GLY A 96 -9.49 -21.92 7.59
C GLY A 96 -9.16 -22.90 6.47
N SER A 97 -9.91 -24.01 6.35
CA SER A 97 -9.73 -25.00 5.27
C SER A 97 -10.81 -24.91 4.18
N ASN A 98 -11.94 -24.27 4.45
CA ASN A 98 -13.03 -24.03 3.50
C ASN A 98 -13.24 -22.53 3.20
N GLY A 99 -12.26 -21.72 3.59
CA GLY A 99 -12.33 -20.26 3.58
C GLY A 99 -12.20 -19.65 4.97
N PHE A 100 -12.30 -18.31 5.01
CA PHE A 100 -12.08 -17.49 6.20
C PHE A 100 -12.97 -16.24 6.19
N GLU A 101 -13.11 -15.62 7.36
CA GLU A 101 -13.74 -14.32 7.55
C GLU A 101 -12.68 -13.26 7.84
N VAL A 102 -12.64 -12.17 7.07
CA VAL A 102 -11.87 -10.97 7.43
C VAL A 102 -12.80 -10.00 8.18
N SER A 103 -12.47 -9.73 9.44
CA SER A 103 -13.23 -8.87 10.35
C SER A 103 -12.54 -7.51 10.56
N GLY A 104 -13.06 -6.70 11.48
CA GLY A 104 -12.46 -5.39 11.82
C GLY A 104 -12.94 -4.21 10.97
N PHE A 105 -13.96 -4.41 10.12
CA PHE A 105 -14.52 -3.36 9.27
C PHE A 105 -15.66 -2.59 9.95
N GLY A 106 -15.84 -1.32 9.56
CA GLY A 106 -16.89 -0.46 10.11
C GLY A 106 -18.30 -0.90 9.69
N SER A 107 -19.34 -0.30 10.29
CA SER A 107 -20.75 -0.61 9.97
C SER A 107 -21.23 -0.13 8.57
N GLY A 108 -20.30 0.26 7.70
CA GLY A 108 -20.56 0.70 6.34
C GLY A 108 -20.98 -0.45 5.42
N THR A 109 -21.70 -0.13 4.35
CA THR A 109 -21.90 -1.08 3.25
C THR A 109 -20.56 -1.31 2.56
N ASP A 110 -20.15 -2.57 2.41
CA ASP A 110 -19.08 -2.87 1.45
C ASP A 110 -19.56 -2.50 0.04
N ARG A 111 -18.74 -1.72 -0.66
CA ARG A 111 -19.05 -1.24 -2.01
C ARG A 111 -18.12 -1.85 -3.05
N ASP A 112 -16.91 -2.25 -2.66
CA ASP A 112 -15.79 -2.27 -3.61
C ASP A 112 -14.72 -3.32 -3.34
N SER A 113 -14.90 -4.19 -2.33
CA SER A 113 -13.98 -5.31 -2.19
C SER A 113 -13.99 -6.19 -3.44
N THR A 114 -12.83 -6.73 -3.83
CA THR A 114 -12.62 -7.49 -5.08
C THR A 114 -11.31 -8.27 -5.02
N GLY A 115 -11.16 -9.34 -5.81
CA GLY A 115 -9.85 -9.91 -6.10
C GLY A 115 -8.94 -8.90 -6.79
N LEU A 116 -7.66 -8.92 -6.42
CA LEU A 116 -6.61 -8.05 -6.91
C LEU A 116 -5.60 -8.77 -7.81
N GLY A 117 -5.71 -10.10 -7.97
CA GLY A 117 -4.62 -10.89 -8.56
C GLY A 117 -3.35 -10.83 -7.70
N ASP A 118 -2.23 -11.29 -8.23
CA ASP A 118 -0.93 -11.27 -7.55
C ASP A 118 -0.34 -9.85 -7.49
N PHE A 119 -0.61 -9.12 -6.38
CA PHE A 119 -0.16 -7.74 -6.15
C PHE A 119 1.28 -7.69 -5.68
N ASN A 120 1.66 -8.63 -4.81
CA ASN A 120 2.99 -8.70 -4.19
C ASN A 120 3.99 -9.55 -5.01
N GLY A 121 3.56 -10.20 -6.09
CA GLY A 121 4.42 -10.98 -6.98
C GLY A 121 4.80 -12.37 -6.45
N ASP A 122 4.11 -12.89 -5.43
CA ASP A 122 4.40 -14.19 -4.82
C ASP A 122 3.79 -15.40 -5.58
N GLY A 123 3.00 -15.11 -6.62
CA GLY A 123 2.31 -16.06 -7.46
C GLY A 123 0.95 -16.52 -6.93
N ILE A 124 0.39 -15.86 -5.92
CA ILE A 124 -0.91 -16.15 -5.32
C ILE A 124 -1.82 -14.94 -5.50
N ASP A 125 -3.12 -15.15 -5.75
CA ASP A 125 -4.03 -14.03 -5.93
C ASP A 125 -4.32 -13.33 -4.58
N ASP A 126 -4.32 -12.01 -4.59
CA ASP A 126 -4.57 -11.14 -3.44
C ASP A 126 -5.96 -10.52 -3.49
N LEU A 127 -6.35 -9.83 -2.41
CA LEU A 127 -7.66 -9.19 -2.27
C LEU A 127 -7.55 -7.71 -1.94
N LEU A 128 -8.46 -6.90 -2.49
CA LEU A 128 -8.78 -5.57 -1.97
C LEU A 128 -10.04 -5.62 -1.13
N LEU A 129 -9.99 -5.05 0.06
CA LEU A 129 -11.12 -4.94 0.96
C LEU A 129 -11.35 -3.47 1.35
N GLY A 130 -12.43 -2.86 0.86
CA GLY A 130 -12.72 -1.44 1.07
C GLY A 130 -13.50 -1.15 2.36
N ASP A 131 -13.15 -0.10 3.09
CA ASP A 131 -13.87 0.39 4.29
C ASP A 131 -14.03 1.91 4.22
N SER A 132 -14.75 2.36 3.20
CA SER A 132 -14.73 3.76 2.76
C SER A 132 -15.36 4.75 3.74
N ALA A 133 -16.19 4.29 4.67
CA ALA A 133 -16.82 5.15 5.67
C ALA A 133 -16.06 5.17 7.00
N ARG A 134 -14.90 4.51 7.07
CA ARG A 134 -14.12 4.42 8.30
C ARG A 134 -13.50 5.77 8.66
N SER A 135 -13.50 6.06 9.96
CA SER A 135 -12.70 7.12 10.56
C SER A 135 -11.45 6.51 11.17
N THR A 136 -10.27 6.97 10.76
CA THR A 136 -8.97 6.48 11.22
C THR A 136 -8.02 7.65 11.45
N ASN A 137 -6.98 7.44 12.28
CA ASN A 137 -5.91 8.42 12.52
C ASN A 137 -6.41 9.82 12.94
N GLY A 138 -7.51 9.87 13.69
CA GLY A 138 -8.13 11.12 14.14
C GLY A 138 -8.96 11.86 13.08
N LEU A 139 -9.06 11.32 11.87
CA LEU A 139 -9.83 11.87 10.76
C LEU A 139 -11.24 11.26 10.68
N THR A 140 -12.19 12.04 10.18
CA THR A 140 -13.60 11.67 10.04
C THR A 140 -13.90 11.18 8.63
N SER A 141 -14.36 9.94 8.48
CA SER A 141 -14.76 9.37 7.18
C SER A 141 -13.70 9.51 6.09
N ASN A 142 -12.41 9.42 6.47
CA ASN A 142 -11.29 9.44 5.54
C ASN A 142 -11.25 8.15 4.70
N GLY A 143 -11.84 7.07 5.20
CA GLY A 143 -11.87 5.78 4.52
C GLY A 143 -10.56 5.01 4.68
N ARG A 144 -10.62 3.74 4.33
CA ARG A 144 -9.51 2.79 4.41
C ARG A 144 -9.65 1.74 3.32
N ALA A 145 -8.56 1.30 2.74
CA ALA A 145 -8.48 0.09 1.94
C ALA A 145 -7.52 -0.89 2.60
N VAL A 146 -7.78 -2.19 2.45
CA VAL A 146 -6.90 -3.24 2.95
C VAL A 146 -6.55 -4.11 1.75
N VAL A 147 -5.27 -4.20 1.42
CA VAL A 147 -4.75 -5.24 0.53
C VAL A 147 -4.47 -6.43 1.43
N PHE A 148 -5.06 -7.58 1.14
CA PHE A 148 -4.87 -8.81 1.89
C PHE A 148 -4.15 -9.80 0.99
N HIS A 149 -3.00 -10.30 1.45
CA HIS A 149 -2.18 -11.19 0.65
C HIS A 149 -2.72 -12.62 0.69
N GLY A 150 -2.77 -13.25 -0.48
CA GLY A 150 -2.98 -14.68 -0.62
C GLY A 150 -1.85 -15.45 0.08
N SER A 151 -2.11 -16.72 0.40
CA SER A 151 -1.10 -17.55 1.06
C SER A 151 -1.35 -19.02 0.84
N LYS A 152 -0.28 -19.78 0.66
CA LYS A 152 -0.30 -21.25 0.71
C LYS A 152 -0.35 -21.80 2.14
N ASP A 153 -0.12 -20.95 3.14
CA ASP A 153 -0.14 -21.34 4.54
C ASP A 153 -1.58 -21.49 5.02
N ALA A 154 -1.76 -22.16 6.16
CA ALA A 154 -3.09 -22.35 6.73
C ALA A 154 -3.66 -21.00 7.18
N PHE A 155 -4.87 -20.68 6.72
CA PHE A 155 -5.61 -19.51 7.16
C PHE A 155 -6.29 -19.77 8.51
N ASP A 156 -6.34 -18.74 9.35
CA ASP A 156 -7.24 -18.73 10.50
C ASP A 156 -8.69 -18.57 10.01
N ALA A 157 -9.64 -19.14 10.76
CA ALA A 157 -11.06 -19.02 10.44
C ALA A 157 -11.56 -17.56 10.44
N ASN A 158 -10.93 -16.69 11.24
CA ASN A 158 -11.21 -15.27 11.29
C ASN A 158 -9.89 -14.48 11.40
N ILE A 159 -9.72 -13.48 10.54
CA ILE A 159 -8.55 -12.60 10.46
C ILE A 159 -9.00 -11.17 10.73
N ASP A 160 -8.38 -10.48 11.69
CA ASP A 160 -8.73 -9.10 12.02
C ASP A 160 -7.96 -8.09 11.15
N SER A 161 -8.67 -7.38 10.27
CA SER A 161 -8.09 -6.34 9.40
C SER A 161 -7.56 -5.10 10.13
N SER A 162 -7.62 -5.05 11.46
CA SER A 162 -6.99 -3.98 12.25
C SER A 162 -5.62 -4.36 12.81
N ALA A 163 -5.20 -5.63 12.67
CA ALA A 163 -3.95 -6.14 13.23
C ALA A 163 -3.32 -7.19 12.29
N LEU A 164 -3.20 -6.86 11.01
CA LEU A 164 -2.50 -7.71 10.04
C LEU A 164 -1.00 -7.74 10.34
N SER A 165 -0.37 -8.91 10.19
CA SER A 165 1.08 -9.00 10.07
C SER A 165 1.55 -8.53 8.69
N GLU A 166 2.85 -8.26 8.54
CA GLU A 166 3.45 -7.86 7.26
C GLU A 166 3.14 -8.88 6.14
N ASP A 167 3.17 -10.18 6.46
CA ASP A 167 2.81 -11.25 5.51
C ASP A 167 1.32 -11.30 5.14
N GLN A 168 0.42 -10.76 5.97
CA GLN A 168 -1.02 -10.88 5.76
C GLN A 168 -1.60 -9.76 4.90
N GLY A 169 -0.90 -8.64 4.75
CA GLY A 169 -1.38 -7.54 3.93
C GLY A 169 -1.01 -6.16 4.43
N ILE A 170 -1.52 -5.16 3.70
CA ILE A 170 -1.24 -3.74 3.90
C ILE A 170 -2.54 -2.99 4.16
N ILE A 171 -2.49 -2.04 5.09
CA ILE A 171 -3.62 -1.16 5.41
C ILE A 171 -3.32 0.25 4.90
N ILE A 172 -4.19 0.77 4.04
CA ILE A 172 -4.04 2.08 3.40
C ILE A 172 -5.13 3.01 3.89
N HIS A 173 -4.73 4.12 4.51
CA HIS A 173 -5.63 5.10 5.09
C HIS A 173 -5.81 6.32 4.19
N GLY A 174 -7.03 6.87 4.14
CA GLY A 174 -7.23 8.20 3.58
C GLY A 174 -6.50 9.26 4.43
N ASP A 175 -5.95 10.30 3.80
CA ASP A 175 -5.10 11.30 4.45
C ASP A 175 -5.86 12.53 4.98
N ARG A 176 -7.17 12.62 4.72
CA ARG A 176 -7.99 13.81 5.04
C ARG A 176 -9.45 13.48 5.32
N ASP A 177 -10.13 14.37 6.05
CA ASP A 177 -11.54 14.25 6.38
C ASP A 177 -12.43 14.12 5.13
N ASN A 178 -13.43 13.24 5.22
CA ASN A 178 -14.48 13.00 4.23
C ASN A 178 -13.98 12.54 2.86
N LEU A 179 -12.73 12.06 2.74
CA LEU A 179 -12.15 11.57 1.49
C LEU A 179 -12.91 10.36 0.92
N ASN A 180 -13.49 9.53 1.80
CA ASN A 180 -14.12 8.25 1.47
C ASN A 180 -13.20 7.34 0.64
N PHE A 181 -11.92 7.27 1.00
CA PHE A 181 -10.91 6.44 0.35
C PHE A 181 -11.28 4.95 0.36
N GLY A 182 -10.90 4.20 -0.67
CA GLY A 182 -11.20 2.78 -0.79
C GLY A 182 -12.48 2.47 -1.57
N ILE A 183 -13.02 3.44 -2.32
CA ILE A 183 -14.17 3.23 -3.23
C ILE A 183 -13.68 2.96 -4.65
N GLY A 184 -14.33 2.07 -5.37
CA GLY A 184 -14.05 1.75 -6.77
C GLY A 184 -12.68 1.14 -7.02
N GLY A 185 -12.05 0.54 -6.01
CA GLY A 185 -10.72 -0.05 -6.13
C GLY A 185 -10.66 -1.19 -7.16
N ARG A 186 -9.61 -1.25 -7.96
CA ARG A 186 -9.41 -2.26 -9.01
C ARG A 186 -7.93 -2.59 -9.18
N HIS A 187 -7.66 -3.82 -9.63
CA HIS A 187 -6.41 -4.19 -10.29
C HIS A 187 -6.20 -3.25 -11.50
N GLY A 188 -5.14 -2.46 -11.45
CA GLY A 188 -4.71 -1.55 -12.52
C GLY A 188 -3.92 -2.25 -13.62
N GLY A 189 -3.44 -3.46 -13.34
CA GLY A 189 -2.38 -4.10 -14.13
C GLY A 189 -1.04 -3.43 -13.87
N ASP A 190 0.00 -3.92 -14.52
CA ASP A 190 1.32 -3.29 -14.53
C ASP A 190 1.29 -2.08 -15.50
N VAL A 191 1.04 -0.88 -14.98
CA VAL A 191 0.91 0.35 -15.79
C VAL A 191 2.23 1.10 -15.98
N ASN A 192 3.26 0.79 -15.19
CA ASN A 192 4.60 1.37 -15.28
C ASN A 192 5.65 0.42 -15.90
N ASN A 193 5.26 -0.83 -16.20
CA ASN A 193 6.08 -1.90 -16.76
C ASN A 193 7.24 -2.34 -15.83
N ASP A 194 7.00 -2.42 -14.53
CA ASP A 194 7.97 -2.93 -13.54
C ASP A 194 7.82 -4.43 -13.24
N GLY A 195 6.78 -5.08 -13.76
CA GLY A 195 6.48 -6.49 -13.57
C GLY A 195 5.47 -6.79 -12.45
N PHE A 196 4.99 -5.78 -11.72
CA PHE A 196 4.04 -5.92 -10.62
C PHE A 196 2.71 -5.28 -10.93
N ALA A 197 1.64 -5.80 -10.32
CA ALA A 197 0.31 -5.28 -10.56
C ALA A 197 0.08 -4.00 -9.76
N ASP A 198 -0.32 -2.92 -10.42
CA ASP A 198 -0.67 -1.68 -9.76
C ASP A 198 -2.10 -1.68 -9.24
N LEU A 199 -2.37 -0.78 -8.29
CA LEU A 199 -3.63 -0.64 -7.62
C LEU A 199 -4.23 0.75 -7.85
N LEU A 200 -5.41 0.79 -8.48
CA LEU A 200 -6.19 2.02 -8.64
C LEU A 200 -7.27 2.10 -7.55
N ILE A 201 -7.26 3.14 -6.72
CA ILE A 201 -8.25 3.37 -5.65
C ILE A 201 -8.94 4.72 -5.83
N GLY A 202 -10.27 4.72 -5.81
CA GLY A 202 -11.08 5.93 -5.81
C GLY A 202 -11.29 6.53 -4.41
N ALA A 203 -11.36 7.86 -4.40
CA ALA A 203 -11.61 8.70 -3.24
C ALA A 203 -12.64 9.79 -3.62
N PRO A 204 -13.93 9.44 -3.73
CA PRO A 204 -14.94 10.31 -4.30
C PRO A 204 -15.24 11.58 -3.49
N GLY A 205 -14.73 11.69 -2.25
CA GLY A 205 -14.84 12.90 -1.45
C GLY A 205 -13.68 13.89 -1.61
N GLY A 206 -12.61 13.52 -2.33
CA GLY A 206 -11.37 14.29 -2.40
C GLY A 206 -11.41 15.53 -3.28
N GLY A 207 -12.32 15.58 -4.26
CA GLY A 207 -12.20 16.56 -5.35
C GLY A 207 -12.26 18.02 -4.93
N ASN A 208 -11.51 18.84 -5.65
CA ASN A 208 -11.43 20.31 -5.48
C ASN A 208 -12.71 21.07 -5.86
N VAL A 209 -13.80 20.36 -6.17
CA VAL A 209 -15.12 20.90 -6.54
C VAL A 209 -16.20 20.05 -5.89
N ALA A 210 -17.36 20.65 -5.59
CA ALA A 210 -18.50 19.92 -5.02
C ALA A 210 -18.93 18.76 -5.94
N GLY A 211 -18.80 17.53 -5.45
CA GLY A 211 -19.09 16.31 -6.20
C GLY A 211 -17.95 15.80 -7.10
N GLY A 212 -16.76 16.40 -7.04
CA GLY A 212 -15.55 15.87 -7.64
C GLY A 212 -14.94 14.76 -6.77
N GLY A 213 -14.44 13.70 -7.40
CA GLY A 213 -13.66 12.65 -6.74
C GLY A 213 -12.20 12.67 -7.18
N GLU A 214 -11.35 11.98 -6.42
CA GLU A 214 -9.95 11.72 -6.75
C GLU A 214 -9.74 10.23 -7.01
N SER A 215 -8.65 9.88 -7.69
CA SER A 215 -8.23 8.51 -7.92
C SER A 215 -6.74 8.43 -7.67
N HIS A 216 -6.32 7.42 -6.92
CA HIS A 216 -4.96 7.16 -6.51
C HIS A 216 -4.48 5.93 -7.27
N LEU A 217 -3.33 6.04 -7.91
CA LEU A 217 -2.59 4.89 -8.40
C LEU A 217 -1.51 4.60 -7.37
N ILE A 218 -1.51 3.39 -6.85
CA ILE A 218 -0.49 2.84 -5.96
C ILE A 218 0.25 1.84 -6.82
N PHE A 219 1.55 2.04 -7.00
CA PHE A 219 2.34 1.10 -7.77
C PHE A 219 2.49 -0.19 -6.95
N GLY A 220 2.25 -1.32 -7.60
CA GLY A 220 2.68 -2.61 -7.07
C GLY A 220 4.20 -2.62 -7.08
N ASP A 221 4.80 -3.31 -6.14
CA ASP A 221 6.23 -3.60 -6.17
C ASP A 221 6.38 -4.97 -5.57
N GLY A 222 7.26 -5.80 -6.13
CA GLY A 222 7.48 -7.16 -5.68
C GLY A 222 8.04 -7.26 -4.28
N ASP A 223 8.48 -6.14 -3.73
CA ASP A 223 9.15 -6.09 -2.43
C ASP A 223 9.14 -4.71 -1.76
N ALA A 224 8.32 -3.74 -2.19
CA ALA A 224 8.21 -2.49 -1.45
C ALA A 224 7.46 -2.74 -0.13
N LEU A 225 8.23 -2.97 0.94
CA LEU A 225 7.79 -2.73 2.30
C LEU A 225 7.31 -1.28 2.43
N PHE A 226 6.00 -1.04 2.21
CA PHE A 226 5.35 0.21 2.57
C PHE A 226 5.28 0.30 4.10
N ARG A 227 6.29 0.90 4.73
CA ARG A 227 6.31 1.16 6.17
C ARG A 227 5.83 2.60 6.42
N ASP A 228 4.66 2.75 7.03
CA ASP A 228 4.23 4.00 7.67
C ASP A 228 4.55 3.90 9.16
N GLY A 229 5.54 4.67 9.60
CA GLY A 229 5.93 4.73 11.00
C GLY A 229 4.91 5.48 11.85
N ALA A 230 4.73 5.06 13.11
CA ALA A 230 4.20 5.98 14.10
C ALA A 230 5.30 6.97 14.52
N ALA A 231 4.94 7.97 15.31
CA ALA A 231 5.84 9.10 15.49
C ALA A 231 7.13 8.79 16.27
N GLY A 232 8.30 9.06 15.68
CA GLY A 232 9.62 8.96 16.32
C GLY A 232 10.20 7.54 16.35
N GLU A 233 10.33 6.92 15.18
CA GLU A 233 10.66 5.52 14.99
C GLU A 233 11.98 5.27 14.25
N ALA A 234 12.46 4.04 14.32
CA ALA A 234 13.56 3.56 13.49
C ALA A 234 13.01 2.51 12.52
N LEU A 235 12.94 2.88 11.24
CA LEU A 235 12.46 2.02 10.16
C LEU A 235 13.65 1.57 9.33
N ASN A 236 13.74 0.26 9.10
CA ASN A 236 14.77 -0.33 8.25
C ASN A 236 14.07 -1.08 7.12
N GLY A 237 14.48 -0.79 5.90
CA GLY A 237 14.22 -1.59 4.73
C GLY A 237 15.08 -2.85 4.72
N ASP A 238 15.02 -3.57 3.61
CA ASP A 238 15.66 -4.85 3.40
C ASP A 238 16.75 -4.76 2.32
N GLY A 239 16.82 -5.72 1.41
CA GLY A 239 17.83 -5.75 0.34
C GLY A 239 17.23 -5.44 -1.03
N GLN A 240 16.01 -4.91 -1.06
CA GLN A 240 15.18 -4.69 -2.23
C GLN A 240 14.72 -3.23 -2.24
N ASN A 241 14.03 -2.82 -3.30
CA ASN A 241 13.51 -1.46 -3.40
C ASN A 241 12.43 -1.23 -2.33
N ASN A 242 12.57 -0.20 -1.51
CA ASN A 242 11.68 0.05 -0.40
C ASN A 242 11.04 1.45 -0.46
N ILE A 243 9.80 1.57 0.03
CA ILE A 243 9.13 2.86 0.24
C ILE A 243 8.90 3.04 1.75
N ILE A 244 9.69 3.91 2.37
CA ILE A 244 9.69 4.09 3.83
C ILE A 244 9.21 5.50 4.19
N LEU A 245 8.18 5.60 5.02
CA LEU A 245 7.56 6.85 5.48
C LEU A 245 7.68 6.96 7.02
N GLY A 246 8.33 8.00 7.54
CA GLY A 246 8.47 8.26 9.00
C GLY A 246 7.25 8.92 9.65
N ALA A 247 6.47 9.64 8.85
CA ALA A 247 5.30 10.42 9.23
C ALA A 247 5.62 11.66 10.09
N GLY A 248 5.80 11.54 11.40
CA GLY A 248 6.10 12.72 12.23
C GLY A 248 6.86 12.38 13.50
N GLY A 249 7.47 13.34 14.18
CA GLY A 249 8.48 13.03 15.19
C GLY A 249 9.87 12.98 14.55
N ALA A 250 10.87 12.55 15.32
CA ALA A 250 12.25 12.44 14.84
C ALA A 250 12.56 10.99 14.50
N ASP A 251 12.57 10.68 13.21
CA ASP A 251 12.63 9.33 12.68
C ASP A 251 14.05 8.98 12.18
N THR A 252 14.35 7.68 12.11
CA THR A 252 15.55 7.16 11.46
C THR A 252 15.16 6.14 10.43
N LEU A 253 15.27 6.51 9.16
CA LEU A 253 14.90 5.70 8.01
C LEU A 253 16.16 5.16 7.34
N ARG A 254 16.21 3.85 7.10
CA ARG A 254 17.30 3.17 6.39
C ARG A 254 16.73 2.38 5.24
N GLY A 255 17.17 2.65 4.02
CA GLY A 255 16.79 1.93 2.80
C GLY A 255 17.38 0.52 2.82
N GLY A 256 18.63 0.39 2.41
CA GLY A 256 19.29 -0.91 2.37
C GLY A 256 20.10 -1.09 1.09
N ASN A 257 19.92 -2.20 0.40
CA ASN A 257 20.31 -2.25 -1.02
C ASN A 257 19.02 -2.17 -1.84
N GLY A 258 19.10 -1.78 -3.10
CA GLY A 258 17.91 -1.51 -3.92
C GLY A 258 17.68 -0.02 -4.11
N GLU A 259 16.86 0.35 -5.10
CA GLU A 259 16.50 1.75 -5.35
C GLU A 259 15.37 2.17 -4.40
N ASP A 260 15.72 2.86 -3.31
CA ASP A 260 14.81 3.15 -2.21
C ASP A 260 14.19 4.55 -2.28
N SER A 261 12.97 4.70 -1.77
CA SER A 261 12.29 5.98 -1.59
C SER A 261 11.97 6.22 -0.11
N LEU A 262 12.75 7.10 0.53
CA LEU A 262 12.65 7.43 1.95
C LEU A 262 12.02 8.81 2.13
N LYS A 263 11.04 8.90 3.03
CA LYS A 263 10.36 10.16 3.36
C LYS A 263 10.23 10.36 4.87
N GLY A 264 10.90 11.37 5.42
CA GLY A 264 10.92 11.68 6.85
C GLY A 264 9.54 12.11 7.36
N GLY A 265 9.08 13.27 6.93
CA GLY A 265 7.77 13.80 7.31
C GLY A 265 7.92 15.07 8.13
N THR A 266 7.41 15.11 9.36
CA THR A 266 7.58 16.28 10.24
C THR A 266 8.46 15.97 11.45
N GLY A 267 9.51 16.74 11.69
CA GLY A 267 10.44 16.58 12.80
C GLY A 267 11.85 16.38 12.27
N ASP A 268 12.83 16.22 13.15
CA ASP A 268 14.25 16.22 12.76
C ASP A 268 14.68 14.78 12.42
N ASP A 269 14.68 14.44 11.13
CA ASP A 269 14.80 13.06 10.67
C ASP A 269 16.22 12.70 10.20
N ILE A 270 16.51 11.39 10.20
CA ILE A 270 17.75 10.82 9.65
C ILE A 270 17.38 9.83 8.54
N LEU A 271 17.67 10.18 7.30
CA LEU A 271 17.42 9.35 6.12
C LEU A 271 18.74 8.83 5.54
N ILE A 272 18.84 7.50 5.41
CA ILE A 272 20.04 6.81 4.94
C ILE A 272 19.64 5.81 3.84
N GLY A 273 19.93 6.13 2.58
CA GLY A 273 19.65 5.26 1.44
C GLY A 273 20.47 3.97 1.47
N GLN A 274 21.79 4.13 1.58
CA GLN A 274 22.85 3.12 1.59
C GLN A 274 23.36 2.71 0.21
N GLY A 275 22.75 1.74 -0.48
CA GLY A 275 23.25 1.20 -1.74
C GLY A 275 22.29 1.46 -2.89
N ASP A 276 22.82 1.55 -4.12
CA ASP A 276 22.04 1.83 -5.34
C ASP A 276 21.45 3.25 -5.37
N ASN A 277 20.55 3.57 -6.31
CA ASN A 277 20.13 4.96 -6.53
C ASN A 277 18.85 5.29 -5.75
N ASP A 278 18.96 6.16 -4.76
CA ASP A 278 17.89 6.42 -3.81
C ASP A 278 17.22 7.79 -3.98
N ILE A 279 15.99 7.91 -3.49
CA ILE A 279 15.24 9.17 -3.35
C ILE A 279 14.99 9.42 -1.86
N LEU A 280 15.57 10.50 -1.33
CA LEU A 280 15.43 10.90 0.06
C LEU A 280 14.72 12.26 0.16
N ILE A 281 13.64 12.31 0.94
CA ILE A 281 12.83 13.51 1.18
C ILE A 281 12.66 13.74 2.68
N GLY A 282 13.24 14.80 3.24
CA GLY A 282 13.09 15.16 4.66
C GLY A 282 11.69 15.67 5.02
N ASP A 283 11.15 16.57 4.19
CA ASP A 283 9.95 17.37 4.37
C ASP A 283 10.09 18.55 5.35
N ALA A 284 9.78 18.44 6.65
CA ALA A 284 9.82 19.58 7.56
C ALA A 284 10.52 19.24 8.87
N GLY A 285 11.52 20.02 9.26
CA GLY A 285 12.39 19.78 10.42
C GLY A 285 13.85 19.91 10.00
N ASP A 286 14.78 19.80 10.95
CA ASP A 286 16.21 19.89 10.65
C ASP A 286 16.76 18.49 10.29
N ASP A 287 16.74 18.14 9.01
CA ASP A 287 16.94 16.77 8.54
C ASP A 287 18.40 16.44 8.20
N ARG A 288 18.72 15.14 8.25
CA ARG A 288 20.00 14.58 7.81
C ARG A 288 19.79 13.56 6.70
N LEU A 289 20.22 13.90 5.49
CA LEU A 289 20.07 13.07 4.30
C LEU A 289 21.44 12.54 3.85
N ASN A 290 21.54 11.22 3.73
CA ASN A 290 22.72 10.54 3.21
C ASN A 290 22.28 9.44 2.23
N GLY A 291 22.39 9.71 0.94
CA GLY A 291 22.06 8.74 -0.11
C GLY A 291 22.95 7.49 -0.01
N GLY A 292 24.25 7.67 0.24
CA GLY A 292 25.19 6.56 0.30
C GLY A 292 25.79 6.30 -1.07
N THR A 293 26.06 5.04 -1.41
CA THR A 293 26.65 4.71 -2.70
C THR A 293 25.59 4.64 -3.78
N GLY A 294 25.61 5.56 -4.73
CA GLY A 294 24.60 5.59 -5.79
C GLY A 294 24.63 6.92 -6.50
N ALA A 295 23.76 7.12 -7.49
CA ALA A 295 23.46 8.47 -7.95
C ALA A 295 22.11 8.90 -7.35
N ASP A 296 22.16 9.56 -6.19
CA ASP A 296 20.99 9.75 -5.35
C ASP A 296 20.30 11.10 -5.58
N MET A 297 18.99 11.17 -5.31
CA MET A 297 18.25 12.43 -5.24
C MET A 297 17.86 12.75 -3.81
N MET A 298 18.30 13.91 -3.31
CA MET A 298 18.01 14.36 -1.95
C MET A 298 17.32 15.74 -1.94
N ARG A 299 16.29 15.88 -1.10
CA ARG A 299 15.60 17.14 -0.78
C ARG A 299 15.24 17.14 0.70
N GLY A 300 15.76 18.09 1.48
CA GLY A 300 15.44 18.19 2.90
C GLY A 300 14.12 18.91 3.10
N GLY A 301 13.95 20.09 2.51
CA GLY A 301 12.70 20.84 2.63
C GLY A 301 12.81 21.91 3.72
N ALA A 302 11.76 22.08 4.53
CA ALA A 302 11.70 23.21 5.47
C ALA A 302 12.46 22.91 6.77
N GLY A 303 13.55 23.64 7.03
CA GLY A 303 14.41 23.49 8.19
C GLY A 303 15.87 23.68 7.80
N ASP A 304 16.78 23.59 8.77
CA ASP A 304 18.21 23.72 8.51
C ASP A 304 18.81 22.33 8.24
N ASP A 305 18.84 21.92 6.96
CA ASP A 305 19.13 20.54 6.57
C ASP A 305 20.62 20.25 6.29
N ILE A 306 21.00 18.98 6.41
CA ILE A 306 22.35 18.49 6.13
C ILE A 306 22.34 17.34 5.13
N TYR A 307 22.98 17.56 3.98
CA TYR A 307 23.19 16.57 2.92
C TYR A 307 24.61 16.00 2.99
N THR A 308 24.74 14.69 2.81
CA THR A 308 26.01 14.03 2.55
C THR A 308 26.07 13.63 1.08
N VAL A 309 27.07 14.13 0.36
CA VAL A 309 27.30 13.85 -1.06
C VAL A 309 28.61 13.11 -1.20
N ASP A 310 28.57 11.88 -1.72
CA ASP A 310 29.75 11.05 -1.92
C ASP A 310 29.89 10.51 -3.34
N ASN A 311 28.89 10.76 -4.20
CA ASN A 311 28.92 10.43 -5.61
C ASN A 311 28.71 11.68 -6.47
N VAL A 312 29.43 11.77 -7.58
CA VAL A 312 29.29 12.87 -8.54
C VAL A 312 27.93 12.87 -9.26
N GLY A 313 27.22 11.74 -9.20
CA GLY A 313 25.85 11.59 -9.70
C GLY A 313 24.77 12.14 -8.77
N ASP A 314 25.10 12.47 -7.52
CA ASP A 314 24.12 12.94 -6.54
C ASP A 314 23.51 14.28 -6.94
N ILE A 315 22.23 14.43 -6.64
CA ILE A 315 21.44 15.62 -6.93
C ILE A 315 20.78 16.10 -5.63
N VAL A 316 21.19 17.27 -5.17
CA VAL A 316 20.52 18.00 -4.06
C VAL A 316 19.58 19.06 -4.63
N ARG A 317 18.37 19.19 -4.07
CA ARG A 317 17.35 20.14 -4.55
C ARG A 317 16.65 20.90 -3.42
N GLU A 318 17.05 22.16 -3.24
CA GLU A 318 16.41 23.08 -2.27
C GLU A 318 15.61 24.20 -2.94
N ARG A 319 14.56 24.67 -2.25
CA ARG A 319 13.83 25.88 -2.66
C ARG A 319 14.22 27.08 -1.80
N PHE A 320 13.86 28.26 -2.32
CA PHE A 320 14.17 29.50 -1.66
C PHE A 320 13.39 29.66 -0.34
N GLY A 321 14.13 29.90 0.75
CA GLY A 321 13.55 30.24 2.06
C GLY A 321 13.06 29.05 2.86
N GLU A 322 13.57 27.85 2.56
CA GLU A 322 13.25 26.64 3.32
C GLU A 322 14.16 26.45 4.56
N GLY A 323 15.38 27.02 4.57
CA GLY A 323 16.18 27.17 5.80
C GLY A 323 17.60 27.66 5.53
N LEU A 324 18.54 27.25 6.39
CA LEU A 324 19.99 27.44 6.22
C LEU A 324 20.68 26.08 6.02
N ASP A 325 20.87 25.71 4.76
CA ASP A 325 21.20 24.34 4.41
C ASP A 325 22.69 24.10 4.21
N ARG A 326 23.13 22.85 4.44
CA ARG A 326 24.53 22.45 4.31
C ARG A 326 24.71 21.17 3.51
N ILE A 327 25.55 21.24 2.49
CA ILE A 327 26.12 20.05 1.83
C ILE A 327 27.52 19.76 2.40
N ASN A 328 27.72 18.54 2.86
CA ASN A 328 29.02 17.96 3.15
C ASN A 328 29.40 17.01 2.01
N THR A 329 30.39 17.37 1.20
CA THR A 329 30.81 16.56 0.04
C THR A 329 32.18 15.92 0.22
N THR A 330 32.36 14.70 -0.29
CA THR A 330 33.67 14.04 -0.44
C THR A 330 34.16 13.98 -1.89
N VAL A 331 33.36 14.50 -2.83
CA VAL A 331 33.64 14.54 -4.28
C VAL A 331 33.60 15.96 -4.85
N ASP A 332 34.06 16.11 -6.08
CA ASP A 332 33.87 17.35 -6.85
C ASP A 332 32.37 17.60 -7.00
N PHE A 333 31.90 18.79 -6.58
CA PHE A 333 30.48 19.10 -6.55
C PHE A 333 30.23 20.57 -6.88
N THR A 334 29.11 20.82 -7.56
CA THR A 334 28.62 22.17 -7.86
C THR A 334 27.41 22.42 -7.00
N ASN A 335 27.40 23.54 -6.26
CA ASN A 335 26.25 23.90 -5.45
C ASN A 335 25.02 24.07 -6.36
N PRO A 336 23.91 23.34 -6.12
CA PRO A 336 22.70 23.39 -6.96
C PRO A 336 21.94 24.74 -6.86
N GLY A 337 22.31 25.60 -5.90
CA GLY A 337 21.61 26.83 -5.56
C GLY A 337 20.65 26.61 -4.39
N ASN A 338 20.35 27.70 -3.67
CA ASN A 338 19.55 27.72 -2.44
C ASN A 338 20.11 26.90 -1.27
N VAL A 339 21.35 26.39 -1.38
CA VAL A 339 22.09 25.84 -0.24
C VAL A 339 23.16 26.83 0.19
N GLU A 340 23.15 27.25 1.45
CA GLU A 340 24.01 28.31 1.95
C GLU A 340 25.45 27.85 2.20
N PHE A 341 25.65 26.59 2.60
CA PHE A 341 26.95 26.05 2.99
C PHE A 341 27.35 24.84 2.14
N LEU A 342 28.49 24.94 1.45
CA LEU A 342 29.12 23.79 0.78
C LEU A 342 30.49 23.51 1.43
N VAL A 343 30.62 22.35 2.04
CA VAL A 343 31.76 21.99 2.91
C VAL A 343 32.39 20.69 2.43
N VAL A 344 33.72 20.63 2.42
CA VAL A 344 34.44 19.38 2.19
C VAL A 344 34.41 18.52 3.45
N ALA A 345 33.75 17.37 3.40
CA ALA A 345 33.90 16.33 4.41
C ALA A 345 35.30 15.71 4.30
N SER A 346 35.96 15.45 5.44
CA SER A 346 37.36 15.02 5.56
C SER A 346 37.92 14.12 4.44
N THR A 347 38.57 14.68 3.41
CA THR A 347 39.29 13.91 2.37
C THR A 347 40.78 14.22 2.36
N SER A 348 41.59 13.29 1.85
CA SER A 348 43.03 13.48 1.63
C SER A 348 43.37 14.07 0.26
N GLN A 349 42.36 14.32 -0.59
CA GLN A 349 42.50 14.75 -1.98
C GLN A 349 42.08 16.20 -2.18
N GLY A 350 42.58 16.79 -3.28
CA GLY A 350 42.18 18.11 -3.71
C GLY A 350 40.82 18.08 -4.41
N LEU A 351 39.76 18.71 -3.86
CA LEU A 351 38.44 18.78 -4.50
C LEU A 351 38.19 20.13 -5.18
N ASN A 352 37.50 20.12 -6.31
CA ASN A 352 37.02 21.31 -7.00
C ASN A 352 35.55 21.56 -6.60
N LEU A 353 35.31 22.66 -5.91
CA LEU A 353 33.96 23.10 -5.53
C LEU A 353 33.59 24.35 -6.32
N THR A 354 32.40 24.32 -6.93
CA THR A 354 31.85 25.47 -7.66
C THR A 354 30.64 26.02 -6.92
N GLY A 355 30.65 27.33 -6.67
CA GLY A 355 29.51 28.03 -6.05
C GLY A 355 28.32 28.20 -6.98
N SER A 356 27.18 28.57 -6.41
CA SER A 356 25.97 29.02 -7.08
C SER A 356 26.02 30.54 -7.37
N VAL A 357 24.92 31.07 -7.93
CA VAL A 357 24.76 32.53 -8.13
C VAL A 357 24.33 33.28 -6.85
N PHE A 358 24.17 32.58 -5.73
CA PHE A 358 23.77 33.14 -4.43
C PHE A 358 24.96 33.20 -3.44
N ARG A 359 24.74 33.74 -2.23
CA ARG A 359 25.81 33.98 -1.24
C ARG A 359 26.28 32.67 -0.59
N ASP A 360 27.06 31.87 -1.31
CA ASP A 360 27.58 30.62 -0.74
C ASP A 360 28.73 30.90 0.24
N GLN A 361 28.74 30.15 1.35
CA GLN A 361 29.91 30.01 2.20
C GLN A 361 30.57 28.67 1.92
N ILE A 362 31.60 28.69 1.06
CA ILE A 362 32.41 27.51 0.75
C ILE A 362 33.57 27.41 1.74
N SER A 363 33.71 26.27 2.43
CA SER A 363 34.82 26.05 3.36
C SER A 363 35.50 24.69 3.17
N GLY A 364 36.82 24.70 3.03
CA GLY A 364 37.64 23.51 2.74
C GLY A 364 38.94 23.89 2.03
N ALA A 365 39.99 23.09 2.19
CA ALA A 365 41.34 23.44 1.76
C ALA A 365 41.63 23.17 0.26
N ASN A 366 40.83 23.66 -0.70
CA ASN A 366 41.12 23.48 -2.14
C ASN A 366 40.57 24.58 -3.06
N LYS A 367 40.97 24.55 -4.34
CA LYS A 367 40.73 25.59 -5.36
C LYS A 367 39.23 25.88 -5.53
N ILE A 368 38.85 27.07 -5.10
CA ILE A 368 37.56 27.70 -5.35
C ILE A 368 37.66 28.37 -6.74
N SER A 369 36.79 28.01 -7.68
CA SER A 369 36.71 28.67 -9.00
C SER A 369 35.33 29.25 -9.24
#